data_AF-Q4FI29-F1
#
_entry.id   AF-Q4FI29-F1
#
_cell.length_a   1.000
_cell.length_b   1.000
_cell.length_c   1.000
_cell.angle_alpha   90.00
_cell.angle_beta   90.00
_cell.angle_gamma   90.00
#
_symmetry.space_group_name_H-M   'P 1'
#
loop_
_entity.id
_entity.type
_entity.pdbx_description
1 polymer ?
#
loop_
_entity_poly.entity_id
_entity_poly.type
_entity_poly.pdbx_seq_one_letter_code
_entity_poly.pdbx_strand_id
1 'polypeptide(L)' 'MRRLAEECEGFSGADLGSLLRRAGYSAIKRRDQISFEDFVAAKAFIRPSVTDLKKYEKLRREWSGGVL' A
#
# COMPACT_ATOMS: atom_id res chain seq x y z
N MET A 1 -4.20 7.11 -11.34
CA MET A 1 -3.88 6.92 -9.90
C MET A 1 -5.08 6.57 -9.02
N ARG A 2 -6.25 7.20 -9.15
CA ARG A 2 -7.40 6.95 -8.25
C ARG A 2 -7.80 5.47 -8.11
N ARG A 3 -7.96 4.78 -9.25
CA ARG A 3 -8.27 3.34 -9.31
C ARG A 3 -7.22 2.47 -8.59
N LEU A 4 -5.94 2.78 -8.76
CA LEU A 4 -4.86 2.05 -8.09
C LEU A 4 -4.90 2.24 -6.57
N ALA A 5 -5.26 3.44 -6.11
CA ALA A 5 -5.38 3.73 -4.69
C ALA A 5 -6.55 2.97 -4.04
N GLU A 6 -7.71 2.93 -4.69
CA GLU A 6 -8.86 2.10 -4.28
C GLU A 6 -8.47 0.62 -4.19
N GLU A 7 -7.64 0.19 -5.14
CA GLU A 7 -7.10 -1.15 -5.24
C GLU A 7 -6.01 -1.50 -4.21
N CYS A 8 -5.51 -0.52 -3.45
CA CYS A 8 -4.52 -0.68 -2.39
C CYS A 8 -5.15 -0.63 -0.99
N GLU A 9 -6.45 -0.89 -0.87
CA GLU A 9 -7.08 -1.07 0.43
C GLU A 9 -6.38 -2.17 1.25
N GLY A 10 -6.14 -1.90 2.53
CA GLY A 10 -5.37 -2.80 3.42
C GLY A 10 -3.85 -2.70 3.29
N PHE A 11 -3.32 -1.80 2.44
CA PHE A 11 -1.89 -1.55 2.38
C PHE A 11 -1.48 -0.61 3.52
N SER A 12 -0.40 -0.97 4.21
CA SER A 12 0.32 -0.05 5.09
C SER A 12 1.26 0.85 4.27
N GLY A 13 1.87 1.85 4.92
CA GLY A 13 2.93 2.64 4.29
C GLY A 13 4.13 1.80 3.82
N ALA A 14 4.42 0.69 4.51
CA ALA A 14 5.48 -0.23 4.10
C ALA A 14 5.11 -1.01 2.83
N ASP A 15 3.83 -1.40 2.68
CA ASP A 15 3.35 -2.08 1.47
C ASP A 15 3.41 -1.15 0.27
N LEU A 16 3.00 0.11 0.43
CA LEU A 16 3.13 1.14 -0.61
C LEU A 16 4.60 1.41 -0.97
N GLY A 17 5.49 1.44 0.02
CA GLY A 17 6.92 1.55 -0.22
C GLY A 17 7.48 0.36 -1.02
N SER A 18 7.01 -0.84 -0.74
CA SER A 18 7.36 -2.04 -1.52
C SER A 18 6.78 -1.99 -2.95
N LEU A 19 5.57 -1.46 -3.12
CA LEU A 19 4.94 -1.24 -4.44
C LEU A 19 5.77 -0.30 -5.30
N LEU A 20 6.14 0.86 -4.75
CA LEU A 20 6.97 1.84 -5.42
C LEU A 20 8.34 1.27 -5.81
N ARG A 21 9.02 0.58 -4.89
CA ARG A 21 10.33 -0.04 -5.18
C ARG A 21 10.24 -1.00 -6.36
N ARG A 22 9.22 -1.87 -6.37
CA ARG A 22 9.07 -2.89 -7.40
C ARG A 22 8.69 -2.31 -8.77
N ALA A 23 7.81 -1.31 -8.79
CA ALA A 23 7.51 -0.54 -10.00
C ALA A 23 8.77 0.16 -10.54
N GLY A 24 9.56 0.77 -9.64
CA GLY A 24 10.84 1.39 -10.00
C GLY A 24 11.85 0.40 -10.59
N TYR A 25 11.98 -0.81 -10.01
CA TYR A 25 12.85 -1.85 -10.56
C TYR A 25 12.42 -2.29 -11.97
N SER A 26 11.12 -2.36 -12.25
CA SER A 26 10.60 -2.67 -13.59
C SER A 26 11.04 -1.60 -14.61
N ALA A 27 10.89 -0.33 -14.27
CA ALA A 27 11.32 0.79 -15.11
C ALA A 27 12.85 0.78 -15.34
N ILE A 28 13.64 0.59 -14.28
CA ILE A 28 15.11 0.47 -14.37
C ILE A 28 15.51 -0.67 -15.30
N LYS A 29 14.86 -1.83 -15.21
CA LYS A 29 15.14 -2.99 -16.06
C LYS A 29 14.88 -2.70 -17.54
N ARG A 30 13.84 -1.89 -17.86
CA ARG A 30 13.57 -1.40 -19.21
C ARG A 30 14.45 -0.23 -19.65
N ARG A 31 15.25 0.34 -18.72
CA ARG A 31 16.06 1.57 -18.93
C ARG A 31 15.20 2.74 -19.40
N ASP A 32 14.05 2.89 -18.78
CA ASP A 32 13.03 3.86 -19.17
C ASP A 32 12.42 4.54 -17.95
N GLN A 33 11.58 5.55 -18.17
CA GLN A 33 10.81 6.19 -17.12
C GLN A 33 9.77 5.23 -16.54
N ILE A 34 9.51 5.44 -15.25
CA ILE A 34 8.45 4.73 -14.54
C ILE A 34 7.09 5.15 -15.09
N SER A 35 6.24 4.17 -15.39
CA SER A 35 4.88 4.40 -15.89
C SER A 35 3.84 3.79 -14.96
N PHE A 36 2.56 4.06 -15.24
CA PHE A 36 1.46 3.51 -14.43
C PHE A 36 1.39 1.98 -14.52
N GLU A 37 1.74 1.42 -15.66
CA GLU A 37 1.75 -0.02 -15.93
C GLU A 37 2.75 -0.75 -15.02
N ASP A 38 3.88 -0.11 -14.68
CA ASP A 38 4.83 -0.66 -13.72
C ASP A 38 4.20 -0.85 -12.33
N PHE A 39 3.32 0.06 -11.90
CA PHE A 39 2.59 -0.09 -10.63
C PHE A 39 1.52 -1.19 -10.69
N VAL A 40 0.79 -1.31 -11.80
CA VAL A 40 -0.20 -2.37 -12.00
C VAL A 40 0.47 -3.75 -11.96
N ALA A 41 1.59 -3.91 -12.66
CA ALA A 41 2.38 -5.14 -12.62
C ALA A 41 3.00 -5.38 -11.23
N ALA A 42 3.47 -4.32 -10.57
CA ALA A 42 4.03 -4.39 -9.23
C ALA A 42 3.02 -4.89 -8.19
N LYS A 43 1.74 -4.48 -8.30
CA LYS A 43 0.70 -4.85 -7.35
C LYS A 43 0.45 -6.36 -7.28
N ALA A 44 0.53 -7.07 -8.41
CA ALA A 44 0.21 -8.50 -8.49
C ALA A 44 1.06 -9.42 -7.58
N PHE A 45 2.11 -8.90 -6.95
CA PHE A 45 2.98 -9.68 -6.07
C PHE A 45 3.17 -9.04 -4.70
N ILE A 46 2.37 -8.04 -4.35
CA ILE A 46 2.36 -7.45 -3.02
C ILE A 46 1.05 -7.81 -2.36
N ARG A 47 1.17 -8.45 -1.20
CA ARG A 47 0.02 -8.76 -0.35
C ARG A 47 -0.17 -7.62 0.64
N PRO A 48 -1.41 -7.12 0.85
CA PRO A 48 -1.70 -6.17 1.90
C PRO A 48 -1.29 -6.75 3.27
N SER A 49 -0.63 -5.93 4.10
CA SER A 49 -0.22 -6.34 5.46
C SER A 49 -1.24 -6.02 6.53
N VAL A 50 -2.19 -5.10 6.28
CA VAL A 50 -3.23 -4.73 7.24
C VAL A 50 -4.43 -5.66 7.06
N THR A 51 -4.60 -6.61 7.98
CA THR A 51 -5.62 -7.66 7.90
C THR A 51 -6.92 -7.33 8.64
N ASP A 52 -6.87 -6.53 9.70
CA ASP A 52 -8.04 -6.20 10.53
C ASP A 52 -8.03 -4.73 10.98
N LEU A 53 -8.36 -3.84 10.05
CA LEU A 53 -8.44 -2.40 10.33
C LEU A 53 -9.54 -2.08 11.37
N LYS A 54 -10.66 -2.80 11.33
CA LYS A 54 -11.80 -2.57 12.23
C LYS A 54 -11.44 -2.80 13.69
N LYS A 55 -10.62 -3.81 13.99
CA LYS A 55 -10.10 -4.04 15.33
C LYS A 55 -9.25 -2.86 15.83
N TYR A 56 -8.38 -2.31 14.99
CA TYR A 56 -7.58 -1.14 15.35
C TYR A 56 -8.46 0.10 15.57
N GLU A 57 -9.48 0.30 14.74
CA GLU A 57 -10.42 1.40 14.95
C GLU A 57 -11.20 1.26 16.26
N LYS A 58 -11.63 0.04 16.61
CA LYS A 58 -12.30 -0.25 17.87
C LYS A 58 -11.39 0.05 19.06
N LEU A 59 -10.17 -0.49 19.05
CA LEU A 59 -9.16 -0.22 20.10
C LEU A 59 -8.87 1.28 20.22
N ARG A 60 -8.73 1.98 19.09
CA ARG A 60 -8.51 3.42 19.06
C ARG A 60 -9.68 4.17 19.72
N ARG A 61 -10.93 3.81 19.43
CA ARG A 61 -12.10 4.42 20.08
C ARG A 61 -12.12 4.15 21.59
N GLU A 62 -11.91 2.90 21.99
CA GLU A 62 -11.95 2.48 23.41
C GLU A 62 -10.84 3.14 24.24
N TRP A 63 -9.62 3.28 23.69
CA TRP A 63 -8.47 3.80 24.43
C TRP A 63 -8.27 5.30 24.28
N SER A 64 -8.89 5.93 23.27
CA SER A 64 -8.86 7.39 23.11
C SER A 64 -9.54 8.15 24.26
N GLY A 65 -10.36 7.47 25.09
CA GLY A 65 -10.97 8.04 26.29
C GLY A 65 -10.15 7.91 27.58
N GLY A 66 -8.98 7.26 27.55
CA GLY A 66 -8.20 6.91 28.75
C GLY A 66 -6.91 7.70 28.96
N VAL A 67 -6.72 8.83 28.27
CA VAL A 67 -5.58 9.73 28.49
C VAL A 67 -6.10 11.03 29.09
N LEU A 68 -6.30 11.01 30.41
CA LEU A 68 -6.23 12.15 31.32
C LEU A 68 -5.24 11.80 32.43
#